data_AF-A0A3E4TWN5-F1
#
_entry.id   AF-A0A3E4TWN5-F1
#
_cell.length_a   1.000
_cell.length_b   1.000
_cell.length_c   1.000
_cell.angle_alpha   90.00
_cell.angle_beta   90.00
_cell.angle_gamma   90.00
#
_symmetry.space_group_name_H-M   'P 1'
#
loop_
_entity.id
_entity.type
_entity.pdbx_description
1 polymer ?
#
loop_
_entity_poly.entity_id
_entity_poly.type
_entity_poly.pdbx_seq_one_letter_code
_entity_poly.pdbx_strand_id
1 'polypeptide(L)'
;MGDIAYQNKDVTAKVMAEALKGKSLAPFGIHQLKIVDILPTNLPVIESNELRLDNLFLLSDGSIGIMDYESAYNQENFVKYINYIARVIKRYAINHEL
;
A
#
# COMPACT_ATOMS: atom_id res chain seq x y z
N MET A 1 -10.66 22.73 -17.46
CA MET A 1 -10.11 21.41 -17.11
C MET A 1 -10.50 21.14 -15.67
N GLY A 2 -11.40 20.18 -15.44
CA GLY A 2 -11.97 19.94 -14.12
C GLY A 2 -10.94 19.27 -13.24
N ASP A 3 -10.55 19.96 -12.16
CA ASP A 3 -9.78 19.37 -11.07
C ASP A 3 -10.50 18.12 -10.60
N ILE A 4 -9.85 16.96 -10.71
CA ILE A 4 -10.31 15.75 -10.05
C ILE A 4 -10.23 16.04 -8.55
N ALA A 5 -11.37 16.43 -7.98
CA ALA A 5 -11.48 16.73 -6.56
C ALA A 5 -10.91 15.57 -5.76
N TYR A 6 -10.04 15.88 -4.79
CA TYR A 6 -9.33 14.92 -3.92
C TYR A 6 -10.24 13.81 -3.36
N GLN A 7 -11.51 14.16 -3.09
CA GLN A 7 -12.60 13.28 -2.68
C GLN A 7 -12.80 12.07 -3.62
N ASN A 8 -12.63 12.25 -4.94
CA ASN A 8 -12.86 11.21 -5.94
C ASN A 8 -11.78 10.10 -5.88
N LYS A 9 -10.56 10.44 -5.45
CA LYS A 9 -9.49 9.46 -5.22
C LYS A 9 -9.74 8.64 -3.96
N ASP A 10 -10.22 9.26 -2.88
CA ASP A 10 -10.59 8.54 -1.65
C ASP A 10 -11.79 7.60 -1.87
N VAL A 11 -12.76 7.99 -2.69
CA VAL A 11 -13.87 7.11 -3.09
C VAL A 11 -13.36 5.95 -3.94
N THR A 12 -12.47 6.20 -4.91
CA THR A 12 -11.89 5.14 -5.76
C THR A 12 -11.06 4.16 -4.93
N ALA A 13 -10.24 4.65 -4.01
CA ALA A 13 -9.46 3.82 -3.10
C ALA A 13 -10.37 3.00 -2.17
N LYS A 14 -11.47 3.56 -1.67
CA LYS A 14 -12.47 2.82 -0.87
C LYS A 14 -13.19 1.75 -1.66
N VAL A 15 -13.61 2.03 -2.90
CA VAL A 15 -14.29 1.05 -3.76
C VAL A 15 -13.33 -0.08 -4.16
N MET A 16 -12.10 0.26 -4.53
CA MET A 16 -11.05 -0.71 -4.78
C MET A 16 -10.75 -1.53 -3.52
N ALA A 17 -10.84 -0.89 -2.35
CA ALA A 17 -10.60 -1.56 -1.09
C ALA A 17 -11.64 -2.62 -0.76
N GLU A 18 -12.91 -2.29 -0.92
CA GLU A 18 -13.99 -3.25 -0.79
C GLU A 18 -13.90 -4.37 -1.83
N ALA A 19 -13.50 -4.06 -3.06
CA ALA A 19 -13.37 -5.06 -4.13
C ALA A 19 -12.24 -6.08 -3.88
N LEU A 20 -11.16 -5.65 -3.23
CA LEU A 20 -9.98 -6.48 -2.95
C LEU A 20 -10.08 -7.22 -1.62
N LYS A 21 -10.91 -6.77 -0.68
CA LYS A 21 -11.11 -7.42 0.61
C LYS A 21 -11.59 -8.87 0.44
N GLY A 22 -10.93 -9.80 1.12
CA GLY A 22 -11.20 -11.23 1.04
C GLY A 22 -10.67 -11.95 -0.21
N LYS A 23 -10.08 -11.22 -1.18
CA LYS A 23 -9.43 -11.83 -2.35
C LYS A 23 -8.10 -12.46 -1.97
N SER A 24 -7.80 -13.58 -2.62
CA SER A 24 -6.51 -14.25 -2.52
C SER A 24 -5.48 -13.55 -3.41
N LEU A 25 -4.22 -13.55 -2.97
CA LEU A 25 -3.08 -13.11 -3.77
C LEU A 25 -2.58 -14.21 -4.73
N ALA A 26 -3.38 -15.24 -5.00
CA ALA A 26 -3.08 -16.31 -5.97
C ALA A 26 -2.62 -15.81 -7.36
N PRO A 27 -3.17 -14.72 -7.95
CA PRO A 27 -2.65 -14.17 -9.22
C PRO A 27 -1.18 -13.78 -9.17
N PHE A 28 -0.65 -13.49 -7.98
CA PHE A 28 0.76 -13.15 -7.73
C PHE A 28 1.59 -14.35 -7.25
N GLY A 29 1.05 -15.57 -7.33
CA GLY A 29 1.69 -16.80 -6.85
C GLY A 29 1.55 -17.04 -5.34
N ILE A 30 0.93 -16.13 -4.59
CA ILE A 30 0.80 -16.22 -3.14
C ILE A 30 -0.61 -16.72 -2.78
N HIS A 31 -0.81 -18.02 -2.91
CA HIS A 31 -2.14 -18.64 -2.85
C HIS A 31 -2.79 -18.61 -1.46
N GLN A 32 -1.96 -18.65 -0.42
CA GLN A 32 -2.37 -18.87 0.97
C GLN A 32 -2.71 -17.58 1.73
N LEU A 33 -2.34 -16.41 1.18
CA LEU A 33 -2.63 -15.11 1.78
C LEU A 33 -3.84 -14.46 1.15
N LYS A 34 -4.68 -13.88 1.99
CA LYS A 34 -5.84 -13.06 1.60
C LYS A 34 -5.68 -11.66 2.12
N ILE A 35 -6.20 -10.69 1.38
CA ILE A 35 -6.29 -9.30 1.83
C ILE A 35 -7.40 -9.22 2.88
N VAL A 36 -7.04 -8.91 4.11
CA VAL A 36 -7.98 -8.74 5.23
C VAL A 36 -8.41 -7.30 5.37
N ASP A 37 -7.51 -6.35 5.14
CA ASP A 37 -7.88 -4.93 5.14
C ASP A 37 -6.91 -4.08 4.32
N ILE A 38 -7.28 -2.81 4.12
CA ILE A 38 -6.42 -1.84 3.46
C ILE A 38 -5.99 -0.76 4.43
N LEU A 39 -4.68 -0.60 4.50
CA LEU A 39 -4.01 0.28 5.43
C LEU A 39 -3.75 1.64 4.75
N PRO A 40 -3.76 2.74 5.52
CA PRO A 40 -3.48 4.06 4.97
C PRO A 40 -2.06 4.17 4.38
N THR A 41 -1.97 4.67 3.14
CA THR A 41 -0.70 4.87 2.42
C THR A 41 -0.01 6.20 2.76
N ASN A 42 -0.65 7.05 3.56
CA ASN A 42 -0.09 8.30 4.09
C ASN A 42 0.89 8.03 5.24
N LEU A 43 2.07 7.50 4.93
CA LEU A 43 3.07 7.23 5.96
C LEU A 43 3.69 8.54 6.48
N PRO A 44 3.77 8.76 7.80
CA PRO A 44 4.20 10.04 8.36
C PRO A 44 5.74 10.19 8.38
N VAL A 45 6.36 10.91 7.42
CA VAL A 45 7.74 11.48 7.57
C VAL A 45 7.96 12.77 6.74
N ILE A 46 8.80 13.66 7.31
CA ILE A 46 9.14 15.07 7.05
C ILE A 46 9.91 15.38 5.73
N GLU A 47 10.23 14.41 4.87
CA GLU A 47 10.92 14.73 3.62
C GLU A 47 9.92 14.93 2.47
N SER A 48 9.96 16.14 1.90
CA SER A 48 9.13 16.72 0.83
C SER A 48 9.13 15.98 -0.51
N ASN A 49 9.30 14.66 -0.52
CA ASN A 49 9.13 13.86 -1.73
C ASN A 49 7.98 12.87 -1.52
N GLU A 50 6.82 13.24 -2.07
CA GLU A 50 5.56 12.50 -2.09
C GLU A 50 5.67 11.20 -2.90
N LEU A 51 6.59 10.31 -2.54
CA LEU A 51 6.54 8.92 -2.97
C LEU A 51 5.40 8.25 -2.19
N ARG A 52 4.18 8.54 -2.63
CA ARG A 52 2.95 7.95 -2.10
C ARG A 52 2.88 6.51 -2.59
N LEU A 53 2.76 5.58 -1.65
CA LEU A 53 2.50 4.18 -1.94
C LEU A 53 1.13 4.04 -2.60
N ASP A 54 1.04 3.18 -3.62
CA ASP A 54 -0.24 2.87 -4.26
C ASP A 54 -1.16 2.11 -3.31
N ASN A 55 -0.70 0.95 -2.79
CA ASN A 55 -1.51 0.11 -1.92
C ASN A 55 -0.70 -0.50 -0.76
N LEU A 56 -1.34 -0.51 0.41
CA LEU A 56 -0.85 -1.18 1.62
C LEU A 56 -1.96 -2.09 2.16
N PHE A 57 -1.66 -3.37 2.35
CA PHE A 57 -2.65 -4.40 2.72
C PHE A 57 -2.28 -5.04 4.05
N LEU A 58 -3.29 -5.27 4.90
CA LEU A 58 -3.20 -6.23 6.00
C LEU A 58 -3.57 -7.62 5.46
N LEU A 59 -2.72 -8.61 5.70
CA LEU A 59 -2.92 -9.97 5.22
C LEU A 59 -3.44 -10.89 6.33
N SER A 60 -3.97 -12.05 5.92
CA SER A 60 -4.62 -13.03 6.81
C SER A 60 -3.75 -13.63 7.90
N ASP A 61 -2.43 -13.56 7.76
CA ASP A 61 -1.46 -14.00 8.77
C ASP A 61 -0.97 -12.84 9.68
N GLY A 62 -1.54 -11.65 9.53
CA GLY A 62 -1.14 -10.45 10.26
C GLY A 62 0.05 -9.71 9.65
N SER A 63 0.61 -10.19 8.53
CA SER A 63 1.67 -9.47 7.82
C SER A 63 1.12 -8.28 7.03
N ILE A 64 2.00 -7.34 6.69
CA ILE A 64 1.67 -6.17 5.87
C ILE A 64 2.26 -6.38 4.47
N GLY A 65 1.39 -6.36 3.46
CA GLY A 65 1.76 -6.42 2.05
C GLY A 65 1.87 -5.03 1.44
N ILE A 66 2.99 -4.74 0.77
CA ILE A 66 3.18 -3.54 -0.06
C ILE A 66 2.96 -3.95 -1.52
N MET A 67 2.08 -3.25 -2.23
CA MET A 67 1.85 -3.48 -3.66
C MET A 67 1.90 -2.15 -4.41
N ASP A 68 2.84 -2.08 -5.34
CA ASP A 68 3.14 -0.89 -6.14
C ASP A 68 3.11 -1.26 -7.62
N TYR A 69 2.51 -0.42 -8.45
CA TYR A 69 2.38 -0.70 -9.88
C TYR A 69 3.50 -0.03 -10.66
N GLU A 70 4.40 -0.85 -11.22
CA GLU A 70 5.48 -0.38 -12.08
C GLU A 70 5.18 -0.65 -13.55
N SER A 71 5.36 0.36 -14.40
CA SER A 71 5.23 0.20 -15.86
C SER A 71 6.37 -0.61 -16.47
N ALA A 72 7.56 -0.58 -15.84
CA ALA A 72 8.74 -1.29 -16.30
C ALA A 72 9.60 -1.73 -15.12
N TYR A 73 10.34 -2.82 -15.30
CA TYR A 73 11.32 -3.25 -14.31
C TYR A 73 12.50 -2.27 -14.28
N ASN A 74 12.78 -1.68 -13.11
CA ASN A 74 13.95 -0.86 -12.85
C ASN A 74 14.58 -1.26 -11.50
N GLN A 75 15.88 -1.53 -11.49
CA GLN A 75 16.62 -1.86 -10.27
C GLN A 75 16.76 -0.68 -9.30
N GLU A 76 16.72 0.55 -9.80
CA GLU A 76 16.76 1.73 -8.92
C GLU A 76 15.54 1.80 -7.99
N ASN A 77 14.41 1.20 -8.39
CA ASN A 77 13.21 1.11 -7.55
C ASN A 77 13.42 0.28 -6.27
N PHE A 78 14.50 -0.50 -6.16
CA PHE A 78 14.80 -1.22 -4.93
C PHE A 78 15.06 -0.26 -3.75
N VAL A 79 15.71 0.88 -4.00
CA VAL A 79 15.92 1.92 -2.98
C VAL A 79 14.57 2.47 -2.51
N LYS A 80 13.64 2.68 -3.44
CA LYS A 80 12.27 3.09 -3.15
C LYS A 80 11.55 2.08 -2.25
N TYR A 81 11.63 0.79 -2.56
CA TYR A 81 10.99 -0.25 -1.76
C TYR A 81 11.57 -0.37 -0.34
N ILE A 82 12.89 -0.25 -0.18
CA ILE A 82 13.52 -0.23 1.16
C ILE A 82 13.00 0.95 1.98
N ASN A 83 12.87 2.13 1.37
CA ASN A 83 12.32 3.31 2.04
C ASN A 83 10.86 3.09 2.48
N TYR A 84 10.05 2.41 1.67
CA TYR A 84 8.68 2.07 2.05
C TYR A 84 8.63 1.11 3.24
N ILE A 85 9.45 0.05 3.23
CA ILE A 85 9.53 -0.91 4.34
C ILE A 85 9.91 -0.20 5.64
N ALA A 86 10.93 0.67 5.62
CA ALA A 86 11.36 1.42 6.81
C ALA A 86 10.22 2.30 7.38
N ARG A 87 9.43 2.94 6.51
CA ARG A 87 8.29 3.77 6.92
C ARG A 87 7.13 2.93 7.50
N VAL A 88 6.84 1.76 6.91
CA VAL A 88 5.83 0.82 7.41
C VAL A 88 6.24 0.30 8.79
N ILE A 89 7.50 -0.09 8.98
CA ILE A 89 8.03 -0.54 10.28
C ILE A 89 7.89 0.57 11.32
N LYS A 90 8.31 1.80 10.98
CA LYS A 90 8.19 2.94 11.90
C LYS A 90 6.74 3.18 12.35
N ARG A 91 5.79 3.10 11.42
CA ARG A 91 4.38 3.34 11.72
C ARG A 91 3.75 2.20 12.53
N TYR A 92 3.90 0.96 12.08
CA TYR A 92 3.10 -0.14 12.63
C TYR A 92 3.84 -0.96 13.68
N ALA A 93 5.17 -1.08 13.59
CA ALA A 93 5.95 -1.82 14.58
C ALA A 93 6.44 -0.93 15.75
N ILE A 94 6.85 0.32 15.46
CA ILE A 94 7.38 1.23 16.49
C ILE A 94 6.27 2.06 17.15
N ASN A 95 5.36 2.65 16.36
CA ASN A 95 4.28 3.47 16.93
C ASN A 95 3.03 2.66 17.36
N HIS A 96 3.01 1.34 17.10
CA HIS A 96 1.91 0.44 17.47
C HIS A 96 0.53 0.86 16.92
N GLU A 97 0.46 1.31 15.66
CA GLU A 97 -0.76 1.81 15.00
C GLU A 97 -1.57 0.72 14.22
N LEU A 98 -1.40 -0.56 14.55
CA LEU A 98 -2.12 -1.69 13.92
C LEU A 98 -3.48 -1.96 14.58
#